data_AF-A0A7Y0TK32-F1
#
_entry.id   AF-A0A7Y0TK32-F1
#
_cell.length_a   1.000
_cell.length_b   1.000
_cell.length_c   1.000
_cell.angle_alpha   90.00
_cell.angle_beta   90.00
_cell.angle_gamma   90.00
#
_symmetry.space_group_name_H-M   'P 1'
#
loop_
_entity.id
_entity.type
_entity.pdbx_description
1 polymer ?
#
loop_
_entity_poly.entity_id
_entity_poly.type
_entity_poly.pdbx_seq_one_letter_code
_entity_poly.pdbx_strand_id
1 'polypeptide(L)'
;MEGYLVRKFVIVRLWVMLTLGSLPVGNANAADSGKSKEEDSSTSKTEALVADVSILSSMNEISDYRPGFIYIIVKNRSDSLITVKKIDIAEYPEFLHIRPAYPRAFFLTPPYNDTSKTQPSTKNSLLYPDSIPIIPGSSGTYGIYVEAQNQLRPGKHMLLFNVFLAKGKQGKSLSTSIPISHEFKVNAFGENEILGALQNAVTFLVLPGFIILIAAGLTWPWIVPEPYKKSYPEWLSNAKKDDLRFWVVAITFSLAMVWVLYPIYMSFTTFGSRNFLFGYGFMDITMMWTFSLFTGLLISATGWLGAYLMILKNRWKISPLDIPETLLPKVVHFRPQSTSWFKIATLQDPPNLKGFQIPKENAEDDSVWLIPFVKVLFNKEDDKLYDKFNEKIKDITLADFLDDFISGRSSKEKGSLIQKIEWYSDDNIITIKKPMLVKEDKLEDIQKEQSVFYPFQSS
;
A
#
# COMPACT_ATOMS: atom_id res chain seq x y z
N MET A 1 9.44 -22.62 -27.79
CA MET A 1 8.58 -22.65 -26.58
C MET A 1 8.42 -21.24 -26.00
N GLU A 2 7.92 -20.27 -26.78
CA GLU A 2 7.77 -18.86 -26.33
C GLU A 2 6.45 -18.21 -26.79
N GLY A 3 5.46 -18.99 -27.25
CA GLY A 3 4.22 -18.47 -27.83
C GLY A 3 2.97 -18.50 -26.95
N TYR A 4 3.03 -19.05 -25.73
CA TYR A 4 1.81 -19.41 -24.98
C TYR A 4 1.44 -18.49 -23.81
N LEU A 5 2.30 -17.55 -23.40
CA LEU A 5 2.06 -16.71 -22.22
C LEU A 5 1.37 -15.36 -22.52
N VAL A 6 1.39 -14.89 -23.77
CA VAL A 6 0.83 -13.56 -24.12
C VAL A 6 -0.69 -13.58 -24.36
N ARG A 7 -1.29 -14.76 -24.64
CA ARG A 7 -2.74 -14.85 -24.95
C ARG A 7 -3.67 -14.81 -23.73
N LYS A 8 -3.19 -14.96 -22.50
CA LYS A 8 -4.07 -14.89 -21.31
C LYS A 8 -4.27 -13.49 -20.74
N PHE A 9 -3.46 -12.50 -21.12
CA PHE A 9 -3.58 -11.13 -20.59
C PHE A 9 -4.57 -10.23 -21.36
N VAL A 10 -5.01 -10.63 -22.57
CA VAL A 10 -5.90 -9.81 -23.40
C VAL A 10 -7.39 -10.11 -23.17
N ILE A 11 -7.74 -11.29 -22.62
CA ILE A 11 -9.15 -11.70 -22.44
C ILE A 11 -9.77 -11.14 -21.15
N VAL A 12 -8.99 -10.68 -20.18
CA VAL A 12 -9.52 -10.08 -18.92
C VAL A 12 -9.98 -8.63 -19.10
N ARG A 13 -9.64 -7.98 -20.22
CA ARG A 13 -9.93 -6.55 -20.43
C ARG A 13 -11.31 -6.23 -21.02
N LEU A 14 -12.17 -7.23 -21.27
CA LEU A 14 -13.47 -7.01 -21.93
C LEU A 14 -14.72 -7.43 -21.12
N TRP A 15 -14.58 -7.92 -19.89
CA TRP A 15 -15.72 -8.40 -19.10
C TRP A 15 -16.17 -7.45 -17.97
N VAL A 16 -15.46 -6.34 -17.74
CA VAL A 16 -15.74 -5.42 -16.61
C VAL A 16 -16.64 -4.23 -17.01
N MET A 17 -17.08 -4.12 -18.27
CA MET A 17 -17.87 -2.97 -18.73
C MET A 17 -19.39 -3.18 -18.92
N LEU A 18 -19.97 -4.34 -18.53
CA LEU A 18 -21.37 -4.64 -18.87
C LEU A 18 -22.23 -5.25 -17.74
N THR A 19 -22.02 -4.84 -16.49
CA THR A 19 -22.93 -5.14 -15.37
C THR A 19 -23.18 -3.92 -14.47
N LEU A 20 -23.61 -2.81 -15.07
CA LEU A 20 -24.33 -1.75 -14.34
C LEU A 20 -25.83 -1.92 -14.61
N GLY A 21 -26.42 -2.89 -13.90
CA GLY A 21 -27.87 -3.08 -13.81
C GLY A 21 -28.44 -2.32 -12.61
N SER A 22 -29.16 -1.25 -12.90
CA SER A 22 -30.31 -0.70 -12.15
C SER A 22 -30.36 -0.94 -10.63
N LEU A 23 -29.97 0.07 -9.86
CA LEU A 23 -30.39 0.23 -8.45
C LEU A 23 -31.81 0.82 -8.41
N PRO A 24 -32.75 0.27 -7.61
CA PRO A 24 -34.01 0.93 -7.35
C PRO A 24 -33.81 2.07 -6.34
N VAL A 25 -34.36 3.23 -6.68
CA VAL A 25 -34.50 4.38 -5.79
C VAL A 25 -35.61 4.07 -4.78
N GLY A 26 -35.23 3.76 -3.54
CA GLY A 26 -36.14 3.61 -2.40
C GLY A 26 -36.12 4.87 -1.55
N ASN A 27 -37.18 5.67 -1.66
CA ASN A 27 -37.37 6.92 -0.94
C ASN A 27 -37.83 6.68 0.51
N ALA A 28 -37.53 7.67 1.34
CA ALA A 28 -37.57 7.65 2.80
C ALA A 28 -38.96 7.64 3.46
N ASN A 29 -38.91 7.38 4.78
CA ASN A 29 -39.85 7.75 5.85
C ASN A 29 -41.02 6.80 6.16
N ALA A 30 -40.91 6.13 7.32
CA ALA A 30 -41.97 6.13 8.32
C ALA A 30 -41.35 5.83 9.69
N ALA A 31 -41.44 6.81 10.59
CA ALA A 31 -41.30 6.59 12.01
C ALA A 31 -42.47 5.73 12.48
N ASP A 32 -42.20 4.65 13.23
CA ASP A 32 -43.21 4.07 14.09
C ASP A 32 -42.56 3.50 15.36
N SER A 33 -43.08 4.00 16.47
CA SER A 33 -42.71 3.68 17.84
C SER A 33 -43.49 2.44 18.28
N GLY A 34 -42.86 1.27 18.21
CA GLY A 34 -43.47 0.01 18.66
C GLY A 34 -42.68 -0.60 19.82
N LYS A 35 -43.19 -0.45 21.05
CA LYS A 35 -42.83 -1.27 22.21
C LYS A 35 -43.08 -2.75 21.87
N SER A 36 -42.04 -3.55 21.65
CA SER A 36 -42.16 -5.00 21.55
C SER A 36 -42.23 -5.60 22.95
N LYS A 37 -43.45 -6.01 23.31
CA LYS A 37 -43.72 -6.94 24.40
C LYS A 37 -42.95 -8.24 24.16
N GLU A 38 -42.31 -8.69 25.22
CA GLU A 38 -41.87 -10.06 25.46
C GLU A 38 -43.12 -10.95 25.38
N GLU A 39 -43.24 -11.70 24.29
CA GLU A 39 -44.34 -12.64 24.07
C GLU A 39 -43.77 -14.05 24.18
N ASP A 40 -43.95 -14.61 25.37
CA ASP A 40 -43.80 -16.02 25.69
C ASP A 40 -44.56 -16.88 24.67
N SER A 41 -43.82 -17.61 23.83
CA SER A 41 -44.42 -18.56 22.90
C SER A 41 -44.29 -20.00 23.39
N SER A 42 -45.46 -20.55 23.70
CA SER A 42 -45.85 -21.97 23.59
C SER A 42 -45.47 -22.93 24.72
N THR A 43 -46.38 -22.98 25.69
CA THR A 43 -46.71 -24.14 26.52
C THR A 43 -47.02 -25.38 25.66
N SER A 44 -45.99 -26.15 25.35
CA SER A 44 -46.08 -27.60 25.20
C SER A 44 -46.53 -28.20 26.54
N LYS A 45 -47.49 -29.13 26.51
CA LYS A 45 -47.94 -29.89 27.68
C LYS A 45 -46.74 -30.37 28.49
N THR A 46 -46.62 -29.87 29.71
CA THR A 46 -45.50 -30.05 30.63
C THR A 46 -45.35 -31.52 31.04
N GLU A 47 -44.67 -32.32 30.22
CA GLU A 47 -43.83 -33.36 30.77
C GLU A 47 -42.89 -32.66 31.76
N ALA A 48 -43.00 -33.01 33.04
CA ALA A 48 -42.21 -32.38 34.10
C ALA A 48 -40.72 -32.37 33.68
N LEU A 49 -40.20 -31.19 33.35
CA LEU A 49 -38.83 -30.99 32.87
C LEU A 49 -37.87 -31.66 33.85
N VAL A 50 -37.25 -32.75 33.41
CA VAL A 50 -36.36 -33.59 34.24
C VAL A 50 -35.13 -32.79 34.68
N ALA A 51 -34.71 -31.82 33.88
CA ALA A 51 -33.64 -30.90 34.18
C ALA A 51 -33.91 -29.54 33.53
N ASP A 52 -33.26 -28.53 34.08
CA ASP A 52 -33.22 -27.15 33.61
C ASP A 52 -31.80 -26.86 33.15
N VAL A 53 -31.62 -26.44 31.90
CA VAL A 53 -30.32 -26.21 31.27
C VAL A 53 -30.21 -24.73 30.93
N SER A 54 -29.14 -24.09 31.41
CA SER A 54 -28.87 -22.67 31.16
C SER A 54 -27.42 -22.47 30.72
N ILE A 55 -27.19 -21.42 29.95
CA ILE A 55 -25.84 -21.00 29.55
C ILE A 55 -25.48 -19.75 30.34
N LEU A 56 -24.33 -19.80 31.01
CA LEU A 56 -23.63 -18.61 31.49
C LEU A 56 -22.37 -18.42 30.64
N SER A 57 -22.30 -17.31 29.92
CA SER A 57 -21.13 -16.97 29.12
C SER A 57 -20.42 -15.77 29.72
N SER A 58 -19.09 -15.84 29.77
CA SER A 58 -18.24 -14.66 30.02
C SER A 58 -18.07 -13.79 28.77
N MET A 59 -18.61 -14.26 27.63
CA MET A 59 -18.25 -13.81 26.30
C MET A 59 -19.53 -13.51 25.51
N ASN A 60 -19.82 -12.22 25.37
CA ASN A 60 -20.81 -11.70 24.42
C ASN A 60 -20.16 -11.35 23.07
N GLU A 61 -18.83 -11.27 23.06
CA GLU A 61 -18.01 -10.95 21.90
C GLU A 61 -16.77 -11.85 21.83
N ILE A 62 -16.46 -12.36 20.65
CA ILE A 62 -15.20 -13.02 20.32
C ILE A 62 -14.38 -12.09 19.44
N SER A 63 -13.10 -11.94 19.77
CA SER A 63 -12.11 -11.31 18.91
C SER A 63 -10.90 -12.20 18.73
N ASP A 64 -10.05 -11.85 17.78
CA ASP A 64 -8.73 -12.48 17.63
C ASP A 64 -7.96 -12.39 18.96
N TYR A 65 -7.26 -13.47 19.30
CA TYR A 65 -6.40 -13.60 20.49
C TYR A 65 -7.10 -13.40 21.85
N ARG A 66 -8.43 -13.29 21.89
CA ARG A 66 -9.21 -13.23 23.13
C ARG A 66 -10.16 -14.42 23.22
N PRO A 67 -9.70 -15.55 23.78
CA PRO A 67 -10.58 -16.69 23.99
C PRO A 67 -11.64 -16.36 25.05
N GLY A 68 -12.75 -17.09 25.00
CA GLY A 68 -13.83 -16.96 25.96
C GLY A 68 -14.23 -18.30 26.57
N PHE A 69 -15.01 -18.21 27.64
CA PHE A 69 -15.54 -19.38 28.35
C PHE A 69 -17.07 -19.35 28.36
N ILE A 70 -17.65 -20.49 28.00
CA ILE A 70 -19.07 -20.79 28.08
C ILE A 70 -19.26 -21.86 29.15
N TYR A 71 -20.16 -21.64 30.08
CA TYR A 71 -20.51 -22.57 31.13
C TYR A 71 -21.94 -23.04 30.91
N ILE A 72 -22.10 -24.33 30.63
CA ILE A 72 -23.42 -24.96 30.59
C ILE A 72 -23.74 -25.46 32.00
N ILE A 73 -24.83 -24.94 32.57
CA ILE A 73 -25.31 -25.30 33.90
C ILE A 73 -26.54 -26.20 33.74
N VAL A 74 -26.42 -27.43 34.22
CA VAL A 74 -27.51 -28.41 34.22
C VAL A 74 -28.00 -28.56 35.66
N LYS A 75 -29.22 -28.09 35.93
CA LYS A 75 -29.88 -28.19 37.23
C LYS A 75 -30.86 -29.34 37.24
N ASN A 76 -30.69 -30.29 38.16
CA ASN A 76 -31.60 -31.42 38.30
C ASN A 76 -32.87 -31.00 39.04
N ARG A 77 -33.98 -30.88 38.30
CA ARG A 77 -35.31 -30.57 38.85
C ARG A 77 -36.10 -31.83 39.24
N SER A 78 -35.58 -33.01 38.89
CA SER A 78 -36.23 -34.27 39.19
C SER A 78 -35.92 -34.76 40.61
N ASP A 79 -36.74 -35.70 41.06
CA ASP A 79 -36.63 -36.46 42.30
C ASP A 79 -35.56 -37.57 42.26
N SER A 80 -34.98 -37.84 41.09
CA SER A 80 -34.02 -38.93 40.88
C SER A 80 -32.68 -38.37 40.41
N LEU A 81 -31.62 -39.16 40.57
CA LEU A 81 -30.32 -38.84 40.02
C LEU A 81 -30.38 -38.79 38.48
N ILE A 82 -29.80 -37.74 37.91
CA ILE A 82 -29.60 -37.62 36.46
C ILE A 82 -28.10 -37.65 36.16
N THR A 83 -27.76 -38.01 34.94
CA THR A 83 -26.37 -38.02 34.49
C THR A 83 -26.27 -37.34 33.13
N VAL A 84 -25.36 -36.37 32.99
CA VAL A 84 -25.03 -35.80 31.68
C VAL A 84 -24.15 -36.80 30.94
N LYS A 85 -24.66 -37.34 29.83
CA LYS A 85 -23.96 -38.36 29.04
C LYS A 85 -22.96 -37.74 28.06
N LYS A 86 -23.38 -36.67 27.40
CA LYS A 86 -22.55 -35.93 26.43
C LYS A 86 -23.16 -34.55 26.18
N ILE A 87 -22.32 -33.63 25.74
CA ILE A 87 -22.72 -32.31 25.24
C ILE A 87 -22.20 -32.22 23.82
N ASP A 88 -23.09 -32.34 22.84
CA ASP A 88 -22.71 -32.21 21.44
C ASP A 88 -22.89 -30.76 21.00
N ILE A 89 -21.96 -30.25 20.20
CA ILE A 89 -22.13 -28.97 19.53
C ILE A 89 -22.72 -29.27 18.15
N ALA A 90 -24.02 -29.07 18.02
CA ALA A 90 -24.75 -29.35 16.78
C ALA A 90 -24.31 -28.42 15.65
N GLU A 91 -24.10 -27.14 15.99
CA GLU A 91 -23.74 -26.08 15.06
C GLU A 91 -22.78 -25.07 15.73
N TYR A 92 -21.70 -24.77 15.02
CA TYR A 92 -20.75 -23.71 15.37
C TYR A 92 -20.04 -23.23 14.09
N PRO A 93 -19.59 -21.96 14.03
CA PRO A 93 -18.80 -21.48 12.91
C PRO A 93 -17.45 -22.21 12.77
N GLU A 94 -17.07 -22.53 11.53
CA GLU A 94 -15.84 -23.29 11.23
C GLU A 94 -14.54 -22.63 11.71
N PHE A 95 -14.56 -21.31 11.89
CA PHE A 95 -13.40 -20.56 12.39
C PHE A 95 -13.25 -20.62 13.91
N LEU A 96 -14.13 -21.31 14.64
CA LEU A 96 -13.98 -21.49 16.08
C LEU A 96 -13.29 -22.82 16.41
N HIS A 97 -12.31 -22.73 17.29
CA HIS A 97 -11.74 -23.85 18.01
C HIS A 97 -12.43 -23.99 19.36
N ILE A 98 -13.12 -25.11 19.56
CA ILE A 98 -13.89 -25.37 20.77
C ILE A 98 -13.34 -26.62 21.46
N ARG A 99 -13.06 -26.52 22.76
CA ARG A 99 -12.54 -27.62 23.60
C ARG A 99 -13.07 -27.53 25.03
N PRO A 100 -13.04 -28.61 25.83
CA PRO A 100 -13.40 -28.53 27.24
C PRO A 100 -12.46 -27.55 27.98
N ALA A 101 -13.01 -26.68 28.82
CA ALA A 101 -12.23 -25.65 29.53
C ALA A 101 -11.21 -26.24 30.52
N TYR A 102 -11.52 -27.41 31.06
CA TYR A 102 -10.66 -28.14 31.98
C TYR A 102 -10.34 -29.52 31.40
N PRO A 103 -9.19 -29.71 30.73
CA PRO A 103 -8.74 -31.04 30.36
C PRO A 103 -8.46 -31.81 31.66
N ARG A 104 -9.33 -32.77 32.00
CA ARG A 104 -9.22 -33.55 33.25
C ARG A 104 -8.02 -34.48 33.31
N ALA A 105 -7.19 -34.57 32.27
CA ALA A 105 -5.92 -35.28 32.29
C ALA A 105 -4.77 -34.38 32.80
N PHE A 106 -4.96 -33.70 33.94
CA PHE A 106 -3.96 -32.78 34.49
C PHE A 106 -2.80 -33.47 35.23
N PHE A 107 -2.51 -34.76 35.01
CA PHE A 107 -1.40 -35.39 35.75
C PHE A 107 -0.40 -36.27 35.01
N LEU A 108 -0.55 -36.67 33.73
CA LEU A 108 0.46 -37.60 33.16
C LEU A 108 0.85 -37.44 31.68
N THR A 109 0.33 -36.48 30.93
CA THR A 109 0.85 -36.21 29.59
C THR A 109 1.21 -34.73 29.42
N PRO A 110 2.44 -34.40 29.02
CA PRO A 110 2.83 -33.03 28.72
C PRO A 110 1.92 -32.45 27.64
N PRO A 111 1.75 -31.11 27.58
CA PRO A 111 0.94 -30.46 26.56
C PRO A 111 1.37 -30.99 25.19
N TYR A 112 0.49 -31.80 24.60
CA TYR A 112 0.69 -32.38 23.29
C TYR A 112 0.70 -31.20 22.31
N ASN A 113 1.90 -30.85 21.83
CA ASN A 113 2.08 -29.99 20.67
C ASN A 113 1.49 -30.75 19.48
N ASP A 114 0.18 -30.65 19.32
CA ASP A 114 -0.51 -31.18 18.16
C ASP A 114 -0.17 -30.28 16.97
N THR A 115 1.02 -30.52 16.40
CA THR A 115 1.44 -29.96 15.12
C THR A 115 0.79 -30.72 13.95
N SER A 116 -0.24 -31.56 14.18
CA SER A 116 -1.01 -32.15 13.09
C SER A 116 -1.80 -31.05 12.39
N LYS A 117 -1.12 -30.48 11.39
CA LYS A 117 -1.71 -29.63 10.38
C LYS A 117 -2.95 -30.31 9.80
N THR A 118 -4.09 -29.65 9.91
CA THR A 118 -5.15 -29.67 8.89
C THR A 118 -5.66 -31.05 8.49
N GLN A 119 -6.18 -31.84 9.44
CA GLN A 119 -7.32 -32.69 9.05
C GLN A 119 -8.60 -31.84 9.09
N PRO A 120 -9.44 -31.88 8.05
CA PRO A 120 -10.72 -31.19 8.05
C PRO A 120 -11.54 -31.71 9.23
N SER A 121 -11.87 -30.80 10.14
CA SER A 121 -12.69 -31.00 11.33
C SER A 121 -13.95 -31.79 10.99
N THR A 122 -13.92 -33.11 11.14
CA THR A 122 -15.12 -33.87 11.46
C THR A 122 -15.71 -33.23 12.71
N LYS A 123 -16.94 -32.66 12.63
CA LYS A 123 -17.62 -31.96 13.74
C LYS A 123 -17.32 -32.64 15.08
N ASN A 124 -16.50 -31.98 15.89
CA ASN A 124 -16.02 -32.55 17.14
C ASN A 124 -17.20 -32.61 18.13
N SER A 125 -17.68 -33.82 18.44
CA SER A 125 -18.49 -34.02 19.63
C SER A 125 -17.61 -33.75 20.85
N LEU A 126 -17.96 -32.78 21.69
CA LEU A 126 -17.30 -32.60 22.97
C LEU A 126 -17.73 -33.74 23.91
N LEU A 127 -16.97 -34.82 23.87
CA LEU A 127 -17.10 -35.88 24.85
C LEU A 127 -16.64 -35.32 26.19
N TYR A 128 -17.59 -35.05 27.08
CA TYR A 128 -17.30 -34.88 28.50
C TYR A 128 -17.17 -36.30 29.07
N PRO A 129 -15.93 -36.76 29.34
CA PRO A 129 -15.66 -38.18 29.58
C PRO A 129 -16.24 -38.68 30.90
N ASP A 130 -16.60 -37.76 31.81
CA ASP A 130 -17.12 -38.12 33.11
C ASP A 130 -18.62 -37.82 33.14
N SER A 131 -19.40 -38.89 33.08
CA SER A 131 -20.84 -38.85 33.30
C SER A 131 -21.09 -38.60 34.79
N ILE A 132 -20.85 -37.36 35.24
CA ILE A 132 -20.97 -36.98 36.65
C ILE A 132 -22.46 -37.03 37.02
N PRO A 133 -22.85 -37.83 38.03
CA PRO A 133 -24.22 -37.83 38.51
C PRO A 133 -24.54 -36.49 39.17
N ILE A 134 -25.68 -35.91 38.81
CA ILE A 134 -26.23 -34.70 39.43
C ILE A 134 -27.38 -35.15 40.34
N ILE A 135 -27.20 -35.00 41.65
CA ILE A 135 -28.21 -35.35 42.65
C ILE A 135 -29.44 -34.41 42.55
N PRO A 136 -30.64 -34.84 42.99
CA PRO A 136 -31.84 -34.01 43.03
C PRO A 136 -31.59 -32.65 43.69
N GLY A 137 -32.05 -31.57 43.04
CA GLY A 137 -31.90 -30.20 43.53
C GLY A 137 -30.54 -29.54 43.28
N SER A 138 -29.50 -30.30 42.93
CA SER A 138 -28.16 -29.78 42.66
C SER A 138 -27.96 -29.40 41.18
N SER A 139 -26.85 -28.71 40.90
CA SER A 139 -26.45 -28.32 39.54
C SER A 139 -25.05 -28.81 39.22
N GLY A 140 -24.83 -29.21 37.97
CA GLY A 140 -23.51 -29.47 37.41
C GLY A 140 -23.10 -28.38 36.42
N THR A 141 -21.83 -28.01 36.40
CA THR A 141 -21.29 -26.97 35.52
C THR A 141 -20.26 -27.56 34.56
N TYR A 142 -20.45 -27.32 33.27
CA TYR A 142 -19.60 -27.82 32.19
C TYR A 142 -18.99 -26.64 31.45
N GLY A 143 -17.68 -26.43 31.66
CA GLY A 143 -16.94 -25.35 31.03
C GLY A 143 -16.47 -25.74 29.62
N ILE A 144 -16.71 -24.83 28.67
CA ILE A 144 -16.30 -24.90 27.27
C ILE A 144 -15.39 -23.70 27.01
N TYR A 145 -14.19 -23.97 26.53
CA TYR A 145 -13.26 -22.96 26.05
C TYR A 145 -13.47 -22.77 24.55
N VAL A 146 -13.68 -21.52 24.15
CA VAL A 146 -13.94 -21.11 22.77
C VAL A 146 -12.85 -20.13 22.35
N GLU A 147 -12.21 -20.40 21.22
CA GLU A 147 -11.16 -19.55 20.65
C GLU A 147 -11.38 -19.37 19.15
N ALA A 148 -11.15 -18.15 18.67
CA ALA A 148 -11.14 -17.87 17.25
C ALA A 148 -9.85 -18.35 16.58
N GLN A 149 -9.97 -19.05 15.47
CA GLN A 149 -8.86 -19.39 14.59
C GLN A 149 -8.72 -18.37 13.48
N ASN A 150 -7.46 -17.99 13.19
CA ASN A 150 -6.87 -17.33 12.01
C ASN A 150 -7.70 -16.37 11.14
N GLN A 151 -8.91 -16.72 10.70
CA GLN A 151 -9.77 -15.91 9.84
C GLN A 151 -11.16 -15.79 10.44
N LEU A 152 -11.43 -14.64 11.04
CA LEU A 152 -12.74 -14.33 11.58
C LEU A 152 -13.70 -13.94 10.46
N ARG A 153 -14.97 -14.26 10.66
CA ARG A 153 -16.08 -13.69 9.88
C ARG A 153 -16.83 -12.70 10.78
N PRO A 154 -16.58 -11.39 10.68
CA PRO A 154 -17.24 -10.41 11.53
C PRO A 154 -18.77 -10.50 11.40
N GLY A 155 -19.49 -10.35 12.52
CA GLY A 155 -20.95 -10.43 12.53
C GLY A 155 -21.52 -11.19 13.74
N LYS A 156 -22.83 -11.42 13.74
CA LYS A 156 -23.51 -12.24 14.77
C LYS A 156 -23.46 -13.71 14.37
N HIS A 157 -23.15 -14.56 15.33
CA HIS A 157 -23.07 -16.01 15.17
C HIS A 157 -23.76 -16.72 16.33
N MET A 158 -24.10 -17.99 16.13
CA MET A 158 -24.78 -18.82 17.13
C MET A 158 -24.01 -20.11 17.37
N LEU A 159 -23.97 -20.53 18.63
CA LEU A 159 -23.55 -21.87 19.05
C LEU A 159 -24.80 -22.64 19.46
N LEU A 160 -24.99 -23.83 18.90
CA LEU A 160 -26.09 -24.73 19.27
C LEU A 160 -25.53 -25.96 19.98
N PHE A 161 -25.93 -26.14 21.23
CA PHE A 161 -25.54 -27.26 22.08
C PHE A 161 -26.72 -28.21 22.26
N ASN A 162 -26.45 -29.51 22.21
CA ASN A 162 -27.37 -30.56 22.58
C ASN A 162 -26.85 -31.26 23.84
N VAL A 163 -27.56 -31.08 24.96
CA VAL A 163 -27.21 -31.71 26.23
C VAL A 163 -27.99 -33.00 26.37
N PHE A 164 -27.29 -34.13 26.35
CA PHE A 164 -27.89 -35.46 26.47
C PHE A 164 -27.86 -35.91 27.94
N LEU A 165 -29.04 -36.18 28.48
CA LEU A 165 -29.25 -36.57 29.86
C LEU A 165 -29.77 -38.00 29.93
N ALA A 166 -29.27 -38.78 30.89
CA ALA A 166 -29.82 -40.08 31.25
C ALA A 166 -30.42 -40.01 32.66
N LYS A 167 -31.64 -40.52 32.82
CA LYS A 167 -32.28 -40.70 34.14
C LYS A 167 -32.11 -42.15 34.58
N GLY A 168 -31.52 -42.36 35.75
CA GLY A 168 -31.45 -43.69 36.37
C GLY A 168 -32.77 -44.04 37.05
N LYS A 169 -33.55 -44.95 36.46
CA LYS A 169 -34.64 -45.67 37.16
C LYS A 169 -34.38 -47.16 37.02
N GLN A 170 -34.58 -47.91 38.11
CA GLN A 170 -34.37 -49.36 38.24
C GLN A 170 -34.63 -50.13 36.92
N GLY A 171 -33.55 -50.43 36.17
CA GLY A 171 -33.58 -51.26 34.96
C GLY A 171 -33.85 -50.60 33.60
N LYS A 172 -34.23 -49.31 33.51
CA LYS A 172 -34.39 -48.59 32.22
C LYS A 172 -33.81 -47.18 32.28
N SER A 173 -32.84 -46.90 31.42
CA SER A 173 -32.26 -45.56 31.23
C SER A 173 -33.10 -44.79 30.21
N LEU A 174 -33.87 -43.81 30.67
CA LEU A 174 -34.52 -42.85 29.76
C LEU A 174 -33.46 -41.82 29.35
N SER A 175 -33.21 -41.70 28.04
CA SER A 175 -32.32 -40.68 27.48
C SER A 175 -33.17 -39.54 26.91
N THR A 176 -32.86 -38.30 27.28
CA THR A 176 -33.45 -37.09 26.72
C THR A 176 -32.36 -36.13 26.23
N SER A 177 -32.68 -35.28 25.26
CA SER A 177 -31.77 -34.26 24.73
C SER A 177 -32.43 -32.88 24.86
N ILE A 178 -31.71 -31.93 25.44
CA ILE A 178 -32.17 -30.55 25.59
C ILE A 178 -31.29 -29.67 24.69
N PRO A 179 -31.83 -29.11 23.59
CA PRO A 179 -31.11 -28.15 22.78
C PRO A 179 -31.07 -26.78 23.49
N ILE A 180 -29.92 -26.11 23.43
CA ILE A 180 -29.75 -24.75 23.94
C ILE A 180 -28.80 -23.96 23.03
N SER A 181 -29.13 -22.71 22.75
CA SER A 181 -28.34 -21.84 21.87
C SER A 181 -27.72 -20.67 22.63
N HIS A 182 -26.56 -20.20 22.15
CA HIS A 182 -25.89 -18.98 22.62
C HIS A 182 -25.48 -18.13 21.42
N GLU A 183 -26.03 -16.91 21.33
CA GLU A 183 -25.61 -15.93 20.34
C GLU A 183 -24.42 -15.12 20.85
N PHE A 184 -23.48 -14.83 19.95
CA PHE A 184 -22.31 -14.01 20.24
C PHE A 184 -21.94 -13.17 19.02
N LYS A 185 -21.30 -12.03 19.25
CA LYS A 185 -20.77 -11.18 18.18
C LYS A 185 -19.30 -11.54 17.94
N VAL A 186 -18.89 -11.58 16.68
CA VAL A 186 -17.49 -11.71 16.28
C VAL A 186 -17.04 -10.38 15.71
N ASN A 187 -15.96 -9.84 16.23
CA ASN A 187 -15.31 -8.64 15.70
C ASN A 187 -13.86 -8.96 15.40
N ALA A 188 -13.33 -8.44 14.28
CA ALA A 188 -11.90 -8.49 14.04
C ALA A 188 -11.19 -7.52 14.98
N PHE A 189 -10.09 -7.97 15.59
CA PHE A 189 -9.36 -7.12 16.53
C PHE A 189 -8.83 -5.87 15.82
N GLY A 190 -9.06 -4.68 16.41
CA GLY A 190 -8.62 -3.41 15.86
C GLY A 190 -9.55 -2.80 14.81
N GLU A 191 -10.56 -3.51 14.31
CA GLU A 191 -11.50 -2.95 13.33
C GLU A 191 -12.26 -1.75 13.94
N ASN A 192 -12.86 -1.93 15.12
CA ASN A 192 -13.67 -0.89 15.77
C ASN A 192 -12.81 0.25 16.32
N GLU A 193 -11.67 -0.06 16.93
CA GLU A 193 -10.78 0.95 17.51
C GLU A 193 -10.18 1.84 16.42
N ILE A 194 -9.80 1.26 15.28
CA ILE A 194 -9.15 2.00 14.19
C ILE A 194 -10.16 2.76 13.36
N LEU A 195 -11.33 2.17 13.07
CA LEU A 195 -12.45 2.89 12.44
C LEU A 195 -12.94 4.05 13.31
N GLY A 196 -13.00 3.83 14.63
CA GLY A 196 -13.34 4.87 15.61
C GLY A 196 -12.32 6.01 15.61
N ALA A 197 -11.02 5.69 15.60
CA ALA A 197 -9.95 6.70 15.54
C ALA A 197 -9.97 7.52 14.25
N LEU A 198 -10.37 6.91 13.13
CA LEU A 198 -10.48 7.57 11.82
C LEU A 198 -11.83 8.29 11.60
N GLN A 199 -12.64 8.47 12.65
CA GLN A 199 -13.90 9.21 12.64
C GLN A 199 -14.84 8.83 11.49
N ASN A 200 -14.96 7.53 11.18
CA ASN A 200 -15.77 6.99 10.08
C ASN A 200 -15.41 7.49 8.67
N ALA A 201 -14.37 8.33 8.51
CA ALA A 201 -14.03 8.94 7.22
C ALA A 201 -13.42 7.93 6.24
N VAL A 202 -12.82 6.86 6.76
CA VAL A 202 -12.16 5.83 5.96
C VAL A 202 -12.71 4.48 6.38
N THR A 203 -13.43 3.82 5.49
CA THR A 203 -13.80 2.43 5.72
C THR A 203 -12.55 1.57 5.69
N PHE A 204 -12.56 0.49 6.46
CA PHE A 204 -11.44 -0.42 6.62
C PHE A 204 -10.89 -0.91 5.28
N LEU A 205 -11.78 -1.14 4.31
CA LEU A 205 -11.44 -1.54 2.95
C LEU A 205 -10.75 -0.46 2.12
N VAL A 206 -10.92 0.83 2.43
CA VAL A 206 -10.32 1.95 1.68
C VAL A 206 -8.92 2.28 2.18
N LEU A 207 -8.58 1.87 3.39
CA LEU A 207 -7.31 2.21 4.03
C LEU A 207 -6.04 1.71 3.30
N PRO A 208 -6.00 0.52 2.67
CA PRO A 208 -4.80 0.06 1.96
C PRO A 208 -4.34 1.00 0.83
N GLY A 209 -5.26 1.40 -0.04
CA GLY A 209 -4.99 2.35 -1.12
C GLY A 209 -4.67 3.75 -0.61
N PHE A 210 -5.28 4.17 0.50
CA PHE A 210 -4.89 5.39 1.20
C PHE A 210 -3.41 5.33 1.64
N ILE A 211 -2.99 4.24 2.29
CA ILE A 211 -1.59 4.03 2.73
C ILE A 211 -0.63 4.06 1.54
N ILE A 212 -0.97 3.38 0.43
CA ILE A 212 -0.16 3.40 -0.81
C ILE A 212 0.09 4.84 -1.28
N LEU A 213 -0.98 5.62 -1.39
CA LEU A 213 -0.90 6.99 -1.89
C LEU A 213 -0.14 7.93 -0.96
N ILE A 214 -0.39 7.85 0.35
CA ILE A 214 0.32 8.68 1.33
C ILE A 214 1.81 8.31 1.38
N ALA A 215 2.15 7.02 1.39
CA ALA A 215 3.54 6.59 1.36
C ALA A 215 4.25 7.08 0.09
N ALA A 216 3.56 7.03 -1.05
CA ALA A 216 4.10 7.55 -2.30
C ALA A 216 4.25 9.08 -2.28
N GLY A 217 3.25 9.79 -1.76
CA GLY A 217 3.24 11.25 -1.60
C GLY A 217 4.36 11.77 -0.71
N LEU A 218 4.55 11.15 0.45
CA LEU A 218 5.54 11.58 1.43
C LEU A 218 6.97 11.31 0.96
N THR A 219 7.20 10.24 0.20
CA THR A 219 8.55 9.91 -0.27
C THR A 219 8.94 10.59 -1.58
N TRP A 220 7.97 11.07 -2.36
CA TRP A 220 8.25 11.73 -3.63
C TRP A 220 9.24 12.91 -3.53
N PRO A 221 9.09 13.89 -2.62
CA PRO A 221 9.98 15.04 -2.54
C PRO A 221 11.41 14.68 -2.13
N TRP A 222 11.59 13.52 -1.52
CA TRP A 222 12.89 13.06 -1.00
C TRP A 222 13.65 12.26 -2.04
N ILE A 223 12.94 11.50 -2.87
CA ILE A 223 13.57 10.60 -3.84
C ILE A 223 13.73 11.32 -5.19
N VAL A 224 12.72 12.06 -5.66
CA VAL A 224 12.70 12.62 -7.03
C VAL A 224 13.58 13.87 -7.20
N PRO A 225 14.37 14.00 -8.29
CA PRO A 225 15.21 15.17 -8.54
C PRO A 225 14.42 16.48 -8.64
N GLU A 226 15.02 17.61 -8.21
CA GLU A 226 14.40 18.95 -8.18
C GLU A 226 13.60 19.34 -9.44
N PRO A 227 14.09 19.09 -10.68
CA PRO A 227 13.34 19.47 -11.89
C PRO A 227 11.96 18.80 -11.99
N TYR A 228 11.78 17.63 -11.38
CA TYR A 228 10.58 16.81 -11.46
C TYR A 228 9.74 16.84 -10.19
N LYS A 229 10.23 17.45 -9.10
CA LYS A 229 9.43 17.61 -7.87
C LYS A 229 8.14 18.38 -8.14
N LYS A 230 8.20 19.39 -9.02
CA LYS A 230 7.04 20.20 -9.43
C LYS A 230 6.04 19.46 -10.32
N SER A 231 6.45 18.35 -10.95
CA SER A 231 5.56 17.53 -11.77
C SER A 231 4.66 16.62 -10.93
N TYR A 232 4.85 16.60 -9.60
CA TYR A 232 4.00 15.81 -8.73
C TYR A 232 2.59 16.41 -8.64
N PRO A 233 1.52 15.60 -8.75
CA PRO A 233 0.18 16.12 -8.67
C PRO A 233 -0.08 16.81 -7.32
N GLU A 234 -0.52 18.07 -7.36
CA GLU A 234 -0.74 18.89 -6.15
C GLU A 234 -1.78 18.27 -5.20
N TRP A 235 -2.75 17.56 -5.75
CA TRP A 235 -3.77 16.83 -4.98
C TRP A 235 -3.17 15.69 -4.14
N LEU A 236 -2.01 15.18 -4.54
CA LEU A 236 -1.30 14.09 -3.86
C LEU A 236 -0.19 14.61 -2.94
N SER A 237 0.50 15.70 -3.29
CA SER A 237 1.54 16.31 -2.42
C SER A 237 0.99 16.82 -1.09
N ASN A 238 -0.20 17.41 -1.13
CA ASN A 238 -0.82 18.00 0.06
C ASN A 238 -1.76 17.02 0.78
N ALA A 239 -1.91 15.80 0.26
CA ALA A 239 -2.85 14.79 0.75
C ALA A 239 -4.17 15.40 1.24
N LYS A 240 -4.72 16.35 0.46
CA LYS A 240 -5.90 17.11 0.87
C LYS A 240 -7.04 16.10 0.98
N LYS A 241 -7.43 15.78 2.22
CA LYS A 241 -8.52 14.85 2.53
C LYS A 241 -9.84 15.28 1.88
N ASP A 242 -9.94 16.52 1.42
CA ASP A 242 -11.13 17.06 0.79
C ASP A 242 -11.14 16.89 -0.74
N ASP A 243 -10.03 16.47 -1.37
CA ASP A 243 -9.98 16.29 -2.84
C ASP A 243 -10.60 14.94 -3.24
N LEU A 244 -11.71 14.99 -3.99
CA LEU A 244 -12.40 13.82 -4.52
C LEU A 244 -11.47 12.91 -5.36
N ARG A 245 -10.52 13.49 -6.09
CA ARG A 245 -9.59 12.73 -6.95
C ARG A 245 -8.72 11.79 -6.13
N PHE A 246 -8.27 12.25 -4.96
CA PHE A 246 -7.48 11.43 -4.05
C PHE A 246 -8.26 10.19 -3.61
N TRP A 247 -9.51 10.37 -3.18
CA TRP A 247 -10.35 9.25 -2.73
C TRP A 247 -10.68 8.26 -3.85
N VAL A 248 -10.99 8.74 -5.05
CA VAL A 248 -11.26 7.85 -6.20
C VAL A 248 -10.04 6.96 -6.48
N VAL A 249 -8.84 7.53 -6.47
CA VAL A 249 -7.61 6.77 -6.70
C VAL A 249 -7.31 5.84 -5.52
N ALA A 250 -7.52 6.28 -4.27
CA ALA A 250 -7.35 5.46 -3.08
C ALA A 250 -8.28 4.24 -3.09
N ILE A 251 -9.57 4.43 -3.37
CA ILE A 251 -10.56 3.35 -3.48
C ILE A 251 -10.16 2.38 -4.58
N THR A 252 -9.69 2.88 -5.72
CA THR A 252 -9.23 2.05 -6.84
C THR A 252 -8.04 1.17 -6.45
N PHE A 253 -7.03 1.75 -5.79
CA PHE A 253 -5.89 0.97 -5.29
C PHE A 253 -6.30 -0.02 -4.20
N SER A 254 -7.25 0.34 -3.34
CA SER A 254 -7.79 -0.56 -2.33
C SER A 254 -8.50 -1.78 -2.93
N LEU A 255 -9.32 -1.58 -3.97
CA LEU A 255 -9.92 -2.71 -4.70
C LEU A 255 -8.83 -3.56 -5.36
N ALA A 256 -7.86 -2.94 -6.04
CA ALA A 256 -6.75 -3.67 -6.65
C ALA A 256 -5.94 -4.43 -5.59
N MET A 257 -5.81 -3.88 -4.39
CA MET A 257 -5.12 -4.49 -3.28
C MET A 257 -5.83 -5.76 -2.84
N VAL A 258 -7.14 -5.70 -2.59
CA VAL A 258 -7.92 -6.85 -2.14
C VAL A 258 -8.03 -7.94 -3.21
N TRP A 259 -8.24 -7.56 -4.48
CA TRP A 259 -8.51 -8.51 -5.56
C TRP A 259 -7.28 -9.08 -6.24
N VAL A 260 -6.18 -8.33 -6.31
CA VAL A 260 -4.99 -8.69 -7.10
C VAL A 260 -3.77 -8.80 -6.21
N LEU A 261 -3.40 -7.73 -5.52
CA LEU A 261 -2.10 -7.66 -4.85
C LEU A 261 -2.03 -8.57 -3.61
N TYR A 262 -3.09 -8.62 -2.79
CA TYR A 262 -3.11 -9.44 -1.58
C TYR A 262 -3.11 -10.95 -1.89
N PRO A 263 -3.92 -11.49 -2.83
CA PRO A 263 -3.81 -12.89 -3.23
C PRO A 263 -2.42 -13.26 -3.78
N ILE A 264 -1.82 -12.37 -4.59
CA ILE A 264 -0.46 -12.56 -5.10
C ILE A 264 0.54 -12.60 -3.95
N TYR A 265 0.47 -11.62 -3.03
CA TYR A 265 1.33 -11.58 -1.85
C TYR A 265 1.19 -12.87 -1.02
N MET A 266 -0.03 -13.28 -0.70
CA MET A 266 -0.29 -14.49 0.08
C MET A 266 0.23 -15.75 -0.62
N SER A 267 0.19 -15.83 -1.95
CA SER A 267 0.74 -16.95 -2.71
C SER A 267 2.25 -17.11 -2.57
N PHE A 268 2.98 -16.03 -2.29
CA PHE A 268 4.42 -16.08 -2.03
C PHE A 268 4.76 -16.38 -0.56
N THR A 269 3.78 -16.28 0.34
CA THR A 269 3.98 -16.56 1.76
C THR A 269 3.60 -18.01 2.12
N THR A 270 4.17 -18.54 3.19
CA THR A 270 3.90 -19.91 3.68
C THR A 270 2.51 -20.07 4.31
N PHE A 271 1.71 -19.01 4.38
CA PHE A 271 0.41 -18.98 5.08
C PHE A 271 -0.77 -19.49 4.26
N GLY A 272 -0.52 -19.95 3.02
CA GLY A 272 -1.54 -20.48 2.11
C GLY A 272 -2.40 -19.41 1.44
N SER A 273 -3.24 -19.82 0.49
CA SER A 273 -4.20 -18.92 -0.17
C SER A 273 -5.29 -18.51 0.82
N ARG A 274 -5.33 -17.23 1.18
CA ARG A 274 -6.35 -16.64 2.06
C ARG A 274 -7.26 -15.72 1.26
N ASN A 275 -8.57 -15.85 1.44
CA ASN A 275 -9.55 -14.94 0.84
C ASN A 275 -10.05 -13.93 1.87
N PHE A 276 -9.52 -12.72 1.79
CA PHE A 276 -9.81 -11.62 2.71
C PHE A 276 -11.30 -11.25 2.77
N LEU A 277 -12.03 -11.39 1.66
CA LEU A 277 -13.46 -11.05 1.60
C LEU A 277 -14.34 -12.06 2.34
N PHE A 278 -13.85 -13.28 2.54
CA PHE A 278 -14.61 -14.34 3.20
C PHE A 278 -14.38 -14.36 4.70
N GLY A 279 -13.16 -14.03 5.12
CA GLY A 279 -12.78 -13.89 6.51
C GLY A 279 -11.36 -13.35 6.61
N TYR A 280 -11.10 -12.62 7.68
CA TYR A 280 -9.79 -12.03 7.92
C TYR A 280 -9.53 -11.97 9.42
N GLY A 281 -8.27 -12.21 9.80
CA GLY A 281 -7.80 -11.98 11.16
C GLY A 281 -6.90 -10.75 11.24
N PHE A 282 -6.59 -10.31 12.45
CA PHE A 282 -5.68 -9.19 12.71
C PHE A 282 -4.34 -9.27 11.95
N MET A 283 -3.81 -10.49 11.80
CA MET A 283 -2.56 -10.69 11.05
C MET A 283 -2.74 -10.36 9.57
N ASP A 284 -3.87 -10.74 8.96
CA ASP A 284 -4.17 -10.43 7.56
C ASP A 284 -4.26 -8.91 7.35
N ILE A 285 -4.87 -8.20 8.31
CA ILE A 285 -4.95 -6.73 8.34
C ILE A 285 -3.54 -6.11 8.34
N THR A 286 -2.72 -6.53 9.30
CA THR A 286 -1.36 -6.01 9.51
C THR A 286 -0.49 -6.25 8.29
N MET A 287 -0.55 -7.45 7.72
CA MET A 287 0.16 -7.81 6.49
C MET A 287 -0.30 -6.95 5.31
N MET A 288 -1.62 -6.79 5.13
CA MET A 288 -2.17 -6.00 4.03
C MET A 288 -1.69 -4.54 4.10
N TRP A 289 -1.69 -3.93 5.28
CA TRP A 289 -1.23 -2.54 5.46
C TRP A 289 0.27 -2.39 5.27
N THR A 290 1.05 -3.34 5.80
CA THR A 290 2.49 -3.36 5.63
C THR A 290 2.85 -3.50 4.14
N PHE A 291 2.18 -4.40 3.42
CA PHE A 291 2.40 -4.59 1.99
C PHE A 291 1.95 -3.37 1.17
N SER A 292 0.88 -2.70 1.59
CA SER A 292 0.43 -1.42 1.02
C SER A 292 1.49 -0.34 1.15
N LEU A 293 2.10 -0.21 2.33
CA LEU A 293 3.21 0.71 2.58
C LEU A 293 4.38 0.43 1.62
N PHE A 294 4.83 -0.82 1.53
CA PHE A 294 5.91 -1.22 0.61
C PHE A 294 5.56 -0.95 -0.86
N THR A 295 4.30 -1.18 -1.25
CA THR A 295 3.83 -0.91 -2.61
C THR A 295 3.91 0.59 -2.94
N GLY A 296 3.50 1.46 -2.01
CA GLY A 296 3.65 2.92 -2.17
C GLY A 296 5.11 3.37 -2.29
N LEU A 297 6.00 2.78 -1.50
CA LEU A 297 7.45 3.02 -1.61
C LEU A 297 8.01 2.55 -2.96
N LEU A 298 7.57 1.39 -3.45
CA LEU A 298 7.97 0.85 -4.75
C LEU A 298 7.49 1.74 -5.91
N ILE A 299 6.25 2.24 -5.86
CA ILE A 299 5.73 3.21 -6.84
C ILE A 299 6.60 4.47 -6.88
N SER A 300 7.06 4.95 -5.72
CA SER A 300 7.96 6.12 -5.67
C SER A 300 9.35 5.82 -6.20
N ALA A 301 9.92 4.66 -5.86
CA ALA A 301 11.21 4.22 -6.37
C ALA A 301 11.19 4.04 -7.90
N THR A 302 10.12 3.46 -8.45
CA THR A 302 9.92 3.31 -9.90
C THR A 302 9.69 4.65 -10.59
N GLY A 303 8.93 5.56 -9.97
CA GLY A 303 8.78 6.94 -10.45
C GLY A 303 10.11 7.69 -10.48
N TRP A 304 10.93 7.55 -9.44
CA TRP A 304 12.29 8.08 -9.39
C TRP A 304 13.18 7.50 -10.48
N LEU A 305 13.19 6.17 -10.64
CA LEU A 305 13.99 5.52 -11.67
C LEU A 305 13.56 6.01 -13.06
N GLY A 306 12.26 6.16 -13.30
CA GLY A 306 11.73 6.74 -14.53
C GLY A 306 12.21 8.18 -14.76
N ALA A 307 12.12 9.04 -13.74
CA ALA A 307 12.61 10.41 -13.82
C ALA A 307 14.13 10.47 -14.05
N TYR A 308 14.89 9.61 -13.36
CA TYR A 308 16.33 9.49 -13.52
C TYR A 308 16.73 9.03 -14.93
N LEU A 309 16.05 8.02 -15.48
CA LEU A 309 16.27 7.56 -16.86
C LEU A 309 15.88 8.64 -17.88
N MET A 310 14.82 9.42 -17.62
CA MET A 310 14.46 10.57 -18.46
C MET A 310 15.53 11.66 -18.41
N ILE A 311 16.11 11.94 -17.23
CA ILE A 311 17.26 12.83 -17.10
C ILE A 311 18.43 12.29 -17.89
N LEU A 312 18.81 11.01 -17.74
CA LEU A 312 19.92 10.43 -18.49
C LEU A 312 19.71 10.45 -20.01
N LYS A 313 18.47 10.24 -20.46
CA LYS A 313 18.10 10.29 -21.89
C LYS A 313 18.11 11.73 -22.43
N ASN A 314 17.73 12.71 -21.61
CA ASN A 314 17.62 14.11 -22.01
C ASN A 314 18.80 14.98 -21.51
N ARG A 315 19.80 14.41 -20.84
CA ARG A 315 20.95 15.17 -20.29
C ARG A 315 21.76 15.83 -21.40
N TRP A 316 21.73 15.25 -22.60
CA TRP A 316 22.36 15.80 -23.78
C TRP A 316 21.36 16.52 -24.68
N LYS A 317 20.14 16.85 -24.26
CA LYS A 317 19.25 17.67 -25.10
C LYS A 317 19.31 19.11 -24.65
N ILE A 318 19.67 20.01 -25.56
CA ILE A 318 19.60 21.45 -25.33
C ILE A 318 18.13 21.84 -25.18
N SER A 319 17.83 22.62 -24.15
CA SER A 319 16.49 23.09 -23.80
C SER A 319 16.50 24.59 -23.54
N PRO A 320 15.42 25.33 -23.86
CA PRO A 320 15.29 26.75 -23.50
C PRO A 320 15.27 27.00 -21.98
N LEU A 321 15.06 25.94 -21.19
CA LEU A 321 15.06 25.97 -19.73
C LEU A 321 16.44 25.65 -19.12
N ASP A 322 17.45 25.36 -19.94
CA ASP A 322 18.79 25.08 -19.44
C ASP A 322 19.39 26.33 -18.78
N ILE A 323 19.91 26.15 -17.58
CA ILE A 323 20.71 27.14 -16.85
C ILE A 323 22.18 27.03 -17.28
N PRO A 324 23.01 28.07 -17.09
CA PRO A 324 24.40 28.09 -17.56
C PRO A 324 25.19 26.83 -17.20
N GLU A 325 25.03 26.34 -15.97
CA GLU A 325 25.71 25.16 -15.45
C GLU A 325 25.34 23.88 -16.20
N THR A 326 24.06 23.74 -16.57
CA THR A 326 23.56 22.56 -17.29
C THR A 326 23.79 22.64 -18.79
N LEU A 327 23.89 23.85 -19.34
CA LEU A 327 24.06 24.05 -20.77
C LEU A 327 25.50 23.80 -21.19
N LEU A 328 26.47 24.25 -20.37
CA LEU A 328 27.88 24.21 -20.71
C LEU A 328 28.39 22.80 -21.12
N PRO A 329 28.11 21.71 -20.38
CA PRO A 329 28.54 20.37 -20.78
C PRO A 329 27.87 19.91 -22.08
N LYS A 330 26.60 20.28 -22.30
CA LYS A 330 25.86 19.94 -23.52
C LYS A 330 26.46 20.60 -24.75
N VAL A 331 26.83 21.88 -24.62
CA VAL A 331 27.46 22.65 -25.71
C VAL A 331 28.76 22.02 -26.14
N VAL A 332 29.59 21.59 -25.18
CA VAL A 332 30.84 20.90 -25.49
C VAL A 332 30.59 19.53 -26.11
N HIS A 333 29.57 18.80 -25.64
CA HIS A 333 29.20 17.50 -26.22
C HIS A 333 28.81 17.61 -27.70
N PHE A 334 28.08 18.66 -28.08
CA PHE A 334 27.68 18.91 -29.48
C PHE A 334 28.71 19.67 -30.31
N ARG A 335 29.92 19.89 -29.78
CA ARG A 335 30.98 20.55 -30.53
C ARG A 335 31.32 19.72 -31.77
N PRO A 336 31.36 20.32 -32.97
CA PRO A 336 31.86 19.64 -34.16
C PRO A 336 33.31 19.17 -33.92
N GLN A 337 33.61 17.90 -34.20
CA GLN A 337 34.94 17.31 -33.96
C GLN A 337 36.09 18.03 -34.68
N SER A 338 35.78 18.87 -35.68
CA SER A 338 36.77 19.51 -36.56
C SER A 338 37.18 20.94 -36.16
N THR A 339 36.52 21.59 -35.20
CA THR A 339 36.82 23.00 -34.87
C THR A 339 36.84 23.26 -33.36
N SER A 340 37.76 24.11 -32.92
CA SER A 340 37.89 24.56 -31.52
C SER A 340 36.96 25.70 -31.13
N TRP A 341 36.09 26.09 -32.04
CA TRP A 341 35.42 27.37 -32.03
C TRP A 341 33.99 27.20 -32.50
N PHE A 342 33.09 27.99 -31.91
CA PHE A 342 31.69 28.04 -32.29
C PHE A 342 31.47 29.24 -33.20
N LYS A 343 30.55 29.08 -34.15
CA LYS A 343 30.10 30.19 -35.00
C LYS A 343 29.23 31.12 -34.18
N ILE A 344 29.51 32.42 -34.22
CA ILE A 344 28.61 33.43 -33.65
C ILE A 344 27.64 33.84 -34.74
N ALA A 345 26.35 33.75 -34.43
CA ALA A 345 25.29 34.21 -35.31
C ALA A 345 24.54 35.39 -34.69
N THR A 346 24.13 36.31 -35.55
CA THR A 346 23.27 37.46 -35.18
C THR A 346 21.87 37.22 -35.73
N LEU A 347 20.85 37.38 -34.88
CA LEU A 347 19.44 37.34 -35.25
C LEU A 347 19.04 38.59 -36.06
N GLN A 348 18.26 38.39 -37.12
CA GLN A 348 17.60 39.45 -37.88
C GLN A 348 16.49 40.14 -37.07
N ASP A 349 15.73 39.36 -36.30
CA ASP A 349 14.58 39.84 -35.53
C ASP A 349 14.43 39.03 -34.21
N PRO A 350 14.67 39.64 -33.03
CA PRO A 350 15.10 41.03 -32.83
C PRO A 350 16.51 41.30 -33.37
N PRO A 351 16.74 42.45 -34.05
CA PRO A 351 18.04 42.75 -34.64
C PRO A 351 19.12 42.88 -33.57
N ASN A 352 20.34 42.46 -33.92
CA ASN A 352 21.56 42.54 -33.10
C ASN A 352 21.65 41.57 -31.91
N LEU A 353 20.72 40.62 -31.74
CA LEU A 353 20.87 39.57 -30.73
C LEU A 353 21.90 38.53 -31.16
N LYS A 354 22.99 38.43 -30.40
CA LYS A 354 24.08 37.49 -30.69
C LYS A 354 24.04 36.25 -29.80
N GLY A 355 24.45 35.12 -30.38
CA GLY A 355 24.70 33.88 -29.64
C GLY A 355 25.53 32.88 -30.43
N PHE A 356 25.92 31.80 -29.78
CA PHE A 356 26.63 30.70 -30.40
C PHE A 356 25.66 29.77 -31.13
N GLN A 357 25.96 29.49 -32.39
CA GLN A 357 25.21 28.57 -33.21
C GLN A 357 25.67 27.14 -32.92
N ILE A 358 24.73 26.28 -32.54
CA ILE A 358 24.93 24.83 -32.40
C ILE A 358 23.99 24.11 -33.36
N PRO A 359 24.51 23.24 -34.24
CA PRO A 359 23.67 22.45 -35.14
C PRO A 359 22.73 21.57 -34.32
N LYS A 360 21.49 21.44 -34.78
CA LYS A 360 20.54 20.49 -34.20
C LYS A 360 20.96 19.06 -34.56
N GLU A 361 20.75 18.13 -33.65
CA GLU A 361 21.10 16.72 -33.82
C GLU A 361 20.37 16.04 -35.00
N ASN A 362 19.23 16.59 -35.43
CA ASN A 362 18.48 16.08 -36.57
C ASN A 362 18.65 17.00 -37.78
N ALA A 363 19.27 16.49 -38.85
CA ALA A 363 19.66 17.24 -40.05
C ALA A 363 18.49 17.64 -40.97
N GLU A 364 17.29 17.13 -40.71
CA GLU A 364 16.10 17.38 -41.55
C GLU A 364 15.41 18.73 -41.29
N ASP A 365 15.83 19.46 -40.27
CA ASP A 365 15.22 20.71 -39.85
C ASP A 365 16.27 21.81 -39.95
N ASP A 366 16.04 22.82 -40.80
CA ASP A 366 16.90 24.01 -41.00
C ASP A 366 16.92 24.92 -39.76
N SER A 367 16.75 24.34 -38.58
CA SER A 367 16.78 25.02 -37.30
C SER A 367 18.06 24.70 -36.55
N VAL A 368 18.63 25.74 -35.97
CA VAL A 368 19.86 25.71 -35.20
C VAL A 368 19.59 26.26 -33.80
N TRP A 369 20.31 25.73 -32.82
CA TRP A 369 20.27 26.29 -31.47
C TRP A 369 21.14 27.53 -31.42
N LEU A 370 20.56 28.65 -31.03
CA LEU A 370 21.30 29.83 -30.64
C LEU A 370 21.43 29.82 -29.12
N ILE A 371 22.67 29.85 -28.63
CA ILE A 371 22.98 29.74 -27.20
C ILE A 371 23.65 31.02 -26.67
N PRO A 372 23.23 31.50 -25.49
CA PRO A 372 23.86 32.63 -24.82
C PRO A 372 25.32 32.38 -24.49
N PHE A 373 26.07 33.48 -24.34
CA PHE A 373 27.44 33.45 -23.86
C PHE A 373 27.46 33.07 -22.37
N VAL A 374 28.38 32.18 -21.98
CA VAL A 374 28.52 31.72 -20.60
C VAL A 374 29.81 32.30 -20.01
N LYS A 375 29.68 32.99 -18.87
CA LYS A 375 30.79 33.50 -18.09
C LYS A 375 31.10 32.52 -16.97
N VAL A 376 32.35 32.05 -16.92
CA VAL A 376 32.85 31.19 -15.83
C VAL A 376 33.80 32.03 -14.97
N LEU A 377 33.40 32.28 -13.72
CA LEU A 377 34.20 33.02 -12.75
C LEU A 377 35.03 32.05 -11.90
N PHE A 378 36.35 32.13 -12.05
CA PHE A 378 37.29 31.33 -11.28
C PHE A 378 37.73 32.05 -10.00
N ASN A 379 37.97 31.29 -8.94
CA ASN A 379 38.60 31.78 -7.71
C ASN A 379 40.07 32.10 -8.00
N LYS A 380 40.56 33.21 -7.45
CA LYS A 380 41.84 33.84 -7.79
C LYS A 380 43.07 33.09 -7.26
N GLU A 381 42.86 32.18 -6.31
CA GLU A 381 43.95 31.50 -5.59
C GLU A 381 44.55 30.28 -6.33
N ASP A 382 44.04 29.92 -7.52
CA ASP A 382 44.38 28.62 -8.15
C ASP A 382 44.68 28.70 -9.67
N ASP A 383 45.79 29.36 -10.02
CA ASP A 383 46.27 29.52 -11.41
C ASP A 383 46.47 28.19 -12.15
N LYS A 384 46.81 27.10 -11.43
CA LYS A 384 47.06 25.78 -12.04
C LYS A 384 45.83 25.17 -12.69
N LEU A 385 44.63 25.46 -12.17
CA LEU A 385 43.38 24.94 -12.69
C LEU A 385 42.86 25.74 -13.87
N TYR A 386 43.11 27.06 -13.86
CA TYR A 386 42.92 27.91 -15.03
C TYR A 386 43.75 27.40 -16.22
N ASP A 387 45.01 27.06 -15.97
CA ASP A 387 45.90 26.48 -16.98
C ASP A 387 45.39 25.11 -17.45
N LYS A 388 44.99 24.22 -16.53
CA LYS A 388 44.42 22.91 -16.87
C LYS A 388 43.11 23.03 -17.66
N PHE A 389 42.29 24.02 -17.34
CA PHE A 389 41.06 24.33 -18.08
C PHE A 389 41.40 24.81 -19.50
N ASN A 390 42.34 25.75 -19.65
CA ASN A 390 42.80 26.26 -20.95
C ASN A 390 43.52 25.19 -21.80
N GLU A 391 44.15 24.21 -21.16
CA GLU A 391 44.72 23.05 -21.84
C GLU A 391 43.60 22.13 -22.34
N LYS A 392 42.67 21.77 -21.45
CA LYS A 392 41.55 20.86 -21.77
C LYS A 392 40.50 21.47 -22.68
N ILE A 393 40.37 22.79 -22.76
CA ILE A 393 39.39 23.45 -23.63
C ILE A 393 39.56 23.06 -25.10
N LYS A 394 40.77 22.62 -25.46
CA LYS A 394 41.13 22.17 -26.81
C LYS A 394 40.80 20.69 -27.05
N ASP A 395 40.56 19.91 -26.01
CA ASP A 395 40.36 18.45 -26.04
C ASP A 395 38.87 18.05 -26.03
N ILE A 396 38.56 16.90 -26.63
CA ILE A 396 37.22 16.30 -26.68
C ILE A 396 36.74 15.81 -25.29
N THR A 397 37.68 15.55 -24.38
CA THR A 397 37.40 15.15 -22.98
C THR A 397 36.89 16.31 -22.12
N LEU A 398 36.79 17.52 -22.68
CA LEU A 398 36.32 18.71 -21.97
C LEU A 398 34.89 18.55 -21.44
N ALA A 399 33.99 17.84 -22.15
CA ALA A 399 32.61 17.66 -21.70
C ALA A 399 32.55 16.86 -20.39
N ASP A 400 33.24 15.72 -20.35
CA ASP A 400 33.33 14.87 -19.16
C ASP A 400 34.08 15.59 -18.04
N PHE A 401 35.16 16.32 -18.37
CA PHE A 401 35.87 17.15 -17.39
C PHE A 401 34.97 18.21 -16.79
N LEU A 402 34.20 18.94 -17.61
CA LEU A 402 33.26 19.96 -17.13
C LEU A 402 32.13 19.36 -16.30
N ASP A 403 31.58 18.21 -16.68
CA ASP A 403 30.52 17.54 -15.91
C ASP A 403 31.07 17.07 -14.55
N ASP A 404 32.24 16.44 -14.53
CA ASP A 404 32.94 16.02 -13.31
C ASP A 404 33.33 17.22 -12.43
N PHE A 405 33.71 18.34 -13.05
CA PHE A 405 34.15 19.56 -12.38
C PHE A 405 32.98 20.37 -11.81
N ILE A 406 31.87 20.49 -12.54
CA ILE A 406 30.62 21.14 -12.08
C ILE A 406 29.93 20.29 -11.01
N SER A 407 29.91 18.96 -11.17
CA SER A 407 29.32 18.05 -10.18
C SER A 407 30.19 17.83 -8.94
N GLY A 408 31.46 18.28 -8.98
CA GLY A 408 32.44 18.08 -7.90
C GLY A 408 32.77 16.60 -7.65
N ARG A 409 32.57 15.71 -8.64
CA ARG A 409 32.76 14.26 -8.50
C ARG A 409 34.22 13.82 -8.58
N SER A 410 35.06 14.52 -9.34
CA SER A 410 36.44 14.10 -9.62
C SER A 410 37.46 14.58 -8.59
N SER A 411 37.22 15.72 -7.93
CA SER A 411 38.13 16.24 -6.90
C SER A 411 37.59 15.99 -5.49
N LYS A 412 38.36 15.29 -4.65
CA LYS A 412 38.15 15.30 -3.19
C LYS A 412 38.18 16.72 -2.59
N GLU A 413 38.58 17.70 -3.38
CA GLU A 413 38.43 19.13 -3.16
C GLU A 413 37.06 19.55 -3.72
N LYS A 414 36.03 19.57 -2.86
CA LYS A 414 34.69 20.04 -3.22
C LYS A 414 34.76 21.46 -3.80
N GLY A 415 34.50 21.62 -5.09
CA GLY A 415 33.82 22.77 -5.72
C GLY A 415 34.19 24.21 -5.30
N SER A 416 35.32 24.45 -4.62
CA SER A 416 35.65 25.75 -4.00
C SER A 416 36.32 26.73 -4.97
N LEU A 417 36.38 26.38 -6.26
CA LEU A 417 37.29 26.98 -7.23
C LEU A 417 36.57 27.68 -8.38
N ILE A 418 35.32 27.32 -8.67
CA ILE A 418 34.42 28.15 -9.49
C ILE A 418 33.57 28.96 -8.53
N GLN A 419 33.74 30.27 -8.56
CA GLN A 419 32.95 31.16 -7.72
C GLN A 419 31.49 31.21 -8.20
N LYS A 420 31.29 31.24 -9.52
CA LYS A 420 29.97 31.34 -10.15
C LYS A 420 30.04 31.01 -11.64
N ILE A 421 28.99 30.39 -12.17
CA ILE A 421 28.74 30.30 -13.61
C ILE A 421 27.47 31.10 -13.88
N GLU A 422 27.54 32.08 -14.77
CA GLU A 422 26.40 32.93 -15.08
C GLU A 422 26.34 33.26 -16.57
N TRP A 423 25.18 33.72 -17.04
CA TRP A 423 25.10 34.26 -18.39
C TRP A 423 25.99 35.50 -18.50
N TYR A 424 26.77 35.59 -19.56
CA TYR A 424 27.56 36.77 -19.84
C TYR A 424 26.62 37.92 -20.27
N SER A 425 26.72 39.04 -19.56
CA SER A 425 26.01 40.28 -19.84
C SER A 425 27.07 41.39 -19.93
N ASP A 426 27.20 41.97 -21.11
CA ASP A 426 27.98 43.19 -21.37
C ASP A 426 27.02 44.25 -21.89
N ASP A 427 27.08 45.46 -21.32
CA ASP A 427 26.22 46.58 -21.72
C ASP A 427 26.38 46.94 -23.21
N ASN A 428 27.51 46.56 -23.82
CA ASN A 428 27.79 46.81 -25.23
C ASN A 428 27.38 45.67 -26.17
N ILE A 429 27.04 44.49 -25.64
CA ILE A 429 26.69 43.31 -26.45
C ILE A 429 25.32 42.80 -26.05
N ILE A 430 24.33 43.00 -26.92
CA ILE A 430 22.98 42.46 -26.73
C ILE A 430 23.02 40.95 -27.01
N THR A 431 23.13 40.16 -25.96
CA THR A 431 23.13 38.69 -26.03
C THR A 431 21.74 38.13 -25.82
N ILE A 432 21.45 36.97 -26.43
CA ILE A 432 20.26 36.22 -26.05
C ILE A 432 20.35 35.82 -24.57
N LYS A 433 19.21 35.76 -23.87
CA LYS A 433 19.18 35.48 -22.42
C LYS A 433 19.03 34.00 -22.08
N LYS A 434 18.58 33.19 -23.04
CA LYS A 434 18.31 31.76 -22.91
C LYS A 434 18.53 31.05 -24.24
N PRO A 435 18.83 29.75 -24.24
CA PRO A 435 18.88 28.96 -25.47
C PRO A 435 17.57 29.08 -26.24
N MET A 436 17.65 29.30 -27.54
CA MET A 436 16.47 29.35 -28.40
C MET A 436 16.73 28.66 -29.72
N LEU A 437 15.68 28.04 -30.26
CA LEU A 437 15.73 27.39 -31.56
C LEU A 437 15.36 28.43 -32.61
N VAL A 438 16.24 28.65 -33.59
CA VAL A 438 16.11 29.66 -34.64
C VAL A 438 16.27 28.98 -36.00
N LYS A 439 15.50 29.40 -36.99
CA LYS A 439 15.71 28.94 -38.37
C LYS A 439 16.95 29.61 -38.96
N GLU A 440 17.74 28.86 -39.73
CA GLU A 440 19.02 29.34 -40.26
C GLU A 440 18.88 30.55 -41.20
N ASP A 441 17.75 30.65 -41.92
CA ASP A 441 17.41 31.78 -42.80
C ASP A 441 17.24 33.13 -42.05
N LYS A 442 17.01 33.09 -40.74
CA LYS A 442 16.86 34.27 -39.87
C LYS A 442 18.17 34.78 -39.28
N LEU A 443 19.30 34.21 -39.69
CA LEU A 443 20.63 34.60 -39.20
C LEU A 443 21.33 35.48 -40.25
N GLU A 444 21.75 36.68 -39.85
CA GLU A 444 22.20 37.73 -40.78
C GLU A 444 23.73 37.77 -40.95
N ASP A 445 24.49 37.26 -39.97
CA ASP A 445 25.95 37.36 -39.95
C ASP A 445 26.57 36.19 -39.17
N ILE A 446 27.30 35.31 -39.87
CA ILE A 446 28.13 34.26 -39.27
C ILE A 446 29.55 34.81 -39.14
N GLN A 447 29.86 35.42 -37.98
CA GLN A 447 31.19 35.99 -37.72
C GLN A 447 32.24 34.91 -37.44
N LYS A 448 33.53 35.34 -37.43
CA LYS A 448 34.70 34.51 -37.11
C LYS A 448 34.46 33.64 -35.88
N GLU A 449 34.89 32.39 -36.00
CA GLU A 449 35.01 31.39 -34.96
C GLU A 449 35.49 31.98 -33.61
N GLN A 450 34.67 31.86 -32.55
CA GLN A 450 35.00 32.30 -31.18
C GLN A 450 34.78 31.19 -30.15
N SER A 451 35.55 31.22 -29.07
CA SER A 451 35.40 30.29 -27.96
C SER A 451 34.10 30.60 -27.22
N VAL A 452 33.32 29.57 -26.88
CA VAL A 452 32.15 29.71 -25.99
C VAL A 452 32.54 30.19 -24.61
N PHE A 453 33.79 29.94 -24.22
CA PHE A 453 34.31 30.24 -22.90
C PHE A 453 35.04 31.57 -22.92
N TYR A 454 34.57 32.48 -22.07
CA TYR A 454 35.32 33.66 -21.63
C TYR A 454 35.80 33.41 -20.20
N PRO A 455 37.02 32.87 -20.04
CA PRO A 455 37.63 32.82 -18.72
C PRO A 455 37.72 34.23 -18.12
N PHE A 456 37.16 34.43 -16.93
CA PHE A 456 37.35 35.65 -16.15
C PHE A 456 38.00 35.32 -14.82
N GLN A 457 39.14 35.96 -14.55
CA GLN A 457 39.69 36.05 -13.20
C GLN A 457 38.98 37.20 -12.48
N SER A 458 38.42 36.94 -11.29
CA SER A 458 37.90 38.00 -10.44
C SER A 458 39.05 38.93 -10.03
N SER A 459 38.89 40.23 -10.23
CA SER A 459 39.86 41.26 -9.83
C SER A 459 39.90 41.45 -8.33
#